data_AF-A0A6L6PVD3-F1
#
_entry.id   AF-A0A6L6PVD3-F1
#
_cell.length_a   1.000
_cell.length_b   1.000
_cell.length_c   1.000
_cell.angle_alpha   90.00
_cell.angle_beta   90.00
_cell.angle_gamma   90.00
#
_symmetry.space_group_name_H-M   'P 1'
#
loop_
_entity.id
_entity.type
_entity.pdbx_description
1 polymer ?
#
loop_
_entity_poly.entity_id
_entity_poly.type
_entity_poly.pdbx_seq_one_letter_code
_entity_poly.pdbx_strand_id
1 'polypeptide(L)'
;MDCPYLDVSGDFIKNGITFTDLNSDGAIEVTVSYQLNCTGAIEPSKIKTILRDGKTKFAIRGESLVIPVGHEPFGGERTLDKELLKPSNGLYRKHLESVWDRIYIKKMR
;
A
#
# COMPACT_ATOMS: atom_id res chain seq x y z
N MET A 1 -5.63 -5.74 11.97
CA MET A 1 -4.59 -5.20 12.86
C MET A 1 -5.12 -5.43 14.25
N ASP A 2 -4.32 -5.97 15.15
CA ASP A 2 -4.71 -6.12 16.54
C ASP A 2 -4.05 -5.00 17.35
N CYS A 3 -4.86 -4.22 18.07
CA CYS A 3 -4.44 -3.03 18.82
C CYS A 3 -5.15 -3.01 20.16
N PRO A 4 -4.74 -3.89 21.07
CA PRO A 4 -5.37 -3.98 22.37
C PRO A 4 -5.16 -2.66 23.12
N TYR A 5 -6.24 -2.10 23.64
CA TYR A 5 -6.26 -0.89 24.49
C TYR A 5 -5.85 0.42 23.80
N LEU A 6 -5.71 0.47 22.47
CA LEU A 6 -5.39 1.68 21.70
C LEU A 6 -6.50 2.01 20.69
N ASP A 7 -6.61 3.29 20.34
CA ASP A 7 -7.53 3.74 19.30
C ASP A 7 -7.03 3.31 17.92
N VAL A 8 -7.95 2.80 17.10
CA VAL A 8 -7.69 2.40 15.71
C VAL A 8 -8.25 3.47 14.78
N SER A 9 -7.43 3.93 13.84
CA SER A 9 -7.87 4.80 12.74
C SER A 9 -7.48 4.23 11.39
N GLY A 10 -8.17 4.66 10.34
CA GLY A 10 -7.87 4.24 8.98
C GLY A 10 -8.30 5.27 7.96
N ASP A 11 -7.47 5.44 6.93
CA ASP A 11 -7.65 6.45 5.89
C ASP A 11 -7.31 5.89 4.52
N PHE A 12 -8.05 6.32 3.51
CA PHE A 12 -7.63 6.14 2.12
C PHE A 12 -6.50 7.12 1.79
N ILE A 13 -5.42 6.59 1.20
CA ILE A 13 -4.30 7.41 0.76
C ILE A 13 -4.63 7.90 -0.64
N LYS A 14 -5.14 9.14 -0.75
CA LYS A 14 -5.65 9.72 -2.01
C LYS A 14 -4.67 9.59 -3.19
N ASN A 15 -3.38 9.80 -2.96
CA ASN A 15 -2.34 9.71 -3.99
C ASN A 15 -2.00 8.26 -4.41
N GLY A 16 -2.56 7.27 -3.71
CA GLY A 16 -2.47 5.85 -4.05
C GLY A 16 -3.72 5.30 -4.73
N ILE A 17 -4.67 6.17 -5.14
CA ILE A 17 -5.86 5.77 -5.88
C ILE A 17 -5.61 6.02 -7.37
N THR A 18 -5.83 5.01 -8.21
CA THR A 18 -5.69 5.12 -9.67
C THR A 18 -6.79 4.36 -10.40
N PHE A 19 -7.10 4.83 -11.61
CA PHE A 19 -8.02 4.21 -12.57
C PHE A 19 -7.27 4.15 -13.90
N THR A 20 -6.90 2.95 -14.35
CA THR A 20 -6.01 2.74 -15.49
C THR A 20 -6.39 1.45 -16.20
N ASP A 21 -6.42 1.46 -17.54
CA ASP A 21 -6.43 0.24 -18.35
C ASP A 21 -4.97 -0.21 -18.54
N LEU A 22 -4.54 -1.18 -17.72
CA LEU A 22 -3.15 -1.62 -17.63
C LEU A 22 -2.81 -2.69 -18.66
N ASN A 23 -3.78 -3.53 -19.01
CA ASN A 23 -3.60 -4.67 -19.91
C ASN A 23 -4.12 -4.38 -21.34
N SER A 24 -4.69 -3.19 -21.58
CA SER A 24 -5.22 -2.71 -22.86
C SER A 24 -6.41 -3.54 -23.37
N ASP A 25 -7.23 -4.08 -22.48
CA ASP A 25 -8.44 -4.84 -22.82
C ASP A 25 -9.72 -4.00 -22.88
N GLY A 26 -9.63 -2.69 -22.60
CA GLY A 26 -10.75 -1.76 -22.58
C GLY A 26 -11.54 -1.74 -21.27
N ALA A 27 -11.19 -2.56 -20.29
CA ALA A 27 -11.68 -2.48 -18.92
C ALA A 27 -10.69 -1.68 -18.05
N ILE A 28 -11.21 -0.98 -17.05
CA ILE A 28 -10.40 -0.16 -16.15
C ILE A 28 -10.06 -0.98 -14.90
N GLU A 29 -8.76 -1.16 -14.62
CA GLU A 29 -8.30 -1.60 -13.32
C GLU A 29 -8.28 -0.46 -12.30
N VAL A 30 -8.81 -0.75 -11.13
CA VAL A 30 -8.91 0.20 -10.03
C VAL A 30 -7.92 -0.16 -8.94
N THR A 31 -7.05 0.78 -8.59
CA THR A 31 -6.13 0.66 -7.46
C THR A 31 -6.59 1.54 -6.32
N VAL A 32 -6.64 1.00 -5.12
CA VAL A 32 -6.96 1.73 -3.89
C VAL A 32 -5.93 1.39 -2.83
N SER A 33 -5.30 2.43 -2.28
CA SER A 33 -4.43 2.33 -1.11
C SER A 33 -5.10 2.88 0.14
N TYR A 34 -4.91 2.19 1.25
CA TYR A 34 -5.32 2.68 2.56
C TYR A 34 -4.29 2.31 3.61
N GLN A 35 -4.33 3.05 4.72
CA GLN A 35 -3.54 2.79 5.90
C GLN A 35 -4.44 2.51 7.10
N LEU A 36 -3.92 1.73 8.05
CA LEU A 36 -4.47 1.55 9.38
C LEU A 36 -3.41 1.96 10.40
N ASN A 37 -3.82 2.69 11.42
CA ASN A 37 -2.95 3.18 12.48
C ASN A 37 -3.50 2.75 13.83
N CYS A 38 -2.59 2.63 14.80
CA CYS A 38 -2.95 2.61 16.21
C CYS A 38 -2.33 3.80 16.90
N THR A 39 -3.16 4.53 17.64
CA THR A 39 -2.79 5.81 18.22
C THR A 39 -2.22 5.55 19.61
N GLY A 40 -0.90 5.67 19.76
CA GLY A 40 -0.22 5.46 21.04
C GLY A 40 1.26 5.84 21.04
N ALA A 41 1.93 5.71 19.89
CA ALA A 41 3.32 6.11 19.69
C ALA A 41 3.60 6.46 18.21
N ILE A 42 4.83 6.88 17.91
CA ILE A 42 5.32 7.01 16.54
C ILE A 42 5.62 5.60 16.02
N GLU A 43 4.63 5.01 15.36
CA GLU A 43 4.74 3.67 14.77
C GLU A 43 4.45 3.68 13.26
N PRO A 44 4.97 2.67 12.54
CA PRO A 44 4.61 2.44 11.15
C PRO A 44 3.11 2.17 11.00
N SER A 45 2.51 2.79 10.00
CA SER A 45 1.13 2.53 9.61
C SER A 45 1.06 1.23 8.80
N LYS A 46 0.04 0.38 9.02
CA LYS A 46 -0.18 -0.78 8.16
C LYS A 46 -0.82 -0.33 6.85
N ILE A 47 -0.09 -0.45 5.74
CA ILE A 47 -0.54 -0.04 4.41
C ILE A 47 -0.96 -1.26 3.60
N LYS A 48 -2.06 -1.12 2.86
CA LYS A 48 -2.42 -2.04 1.78
C LYS A 48 -2.71 -1.26 0.51
N THR A 49 -2.05 -1.64 -0.57
CA THR A 49 -2.36 -1.19 -1.94
C THR A 49 -3.01 -2.36 -2.66
N ILE A 50 -4.28 -2.20 -3.04
CA ILE A 50 -5.08 -3.26 -3.66
C ILE A 50 -5.46 -2.83 -5.07
N LEU A 51 -5.21 -3.67 -6.06
CA LEU A 51 -5.69 -3.53 -7.42
C LEU A 51 -6.79 -4.55 -7.69
N ARG A 52 -7.84 -4.11 -8.38
CA ARG A 52 -8.93 -4.93 -8.90
C ARG A 52 -8.96 -4.87 -10.41
N ASP A 53 -8.95 -6.04 -11.02
CA ASP A 53 -9.25 -6.29 -12.42
C ASP A 53 -10.44 -7.27 -12.45
N GLY A 54 -11.65 -6.73 -12.63
CA GLY A 54 -12.89 -7.49 -12.49
C GLY A 54 -12.96 -8.26 -11.15
N LYS A 55 -12.95 -9.60 -11.24
CA LYS A 55 -12.96 -10.50 -10.07
C LYS A 55 -11.56 -10.75 -9.48
N THR A 56 -10.51 -10.49 -10.26
CA THR A 56 -9.12 -10.68 -9.87
C THR A 56 -8.71 -9.58 -8.91
N LYS A 57 -7.94 -9.95 -7.89
CA LYS A 57 -7.43 -9.04 -6.86
C LYS A 57 -5.95 -9.29 -6.66
N PHE A 58 -5.17 -8.22 -6.75
CA PHE A 58 -3.77 -8.20 -6.42
C PHE A 58 -3.52 -7.20 -5.29
N ALA A 59 -2.50 -7.44 -4.47
CA ALA A 59 -2.16 -6.48 -3.42
C ALA A 59 -0.68 -6.53 -3.01
N ILE A 60 -0.22 -5.37 -2.56
CA ILE A 60 0.98 -5.20 -1.74
C ILE A 60 0.52 -4.85 -0.33
N ARG A 61 1.08 -5.51 0.68
CA ARG A 61 0.79 -5.27 2.10
C ARG A 61 2.08 -5.05 2.86
N GLY A 62 2.09 -4.12 3.79
CA GLY A 62 3.29 -3.82 4.54
C GLY A 62 3.10 -2.70 5.53
N GLU A 63 4.20 -2.10 5.91
CA GLU A 63 4.25 -1.00 6.84
C GLU A 63 4.80 0.26 6.16
N SER A 64 4.39 1.43 6.66
CA SER A 64 4.97 2.69 6.21
C SER A 64 6.41 2.81 6.67
N LEU A 65 7.29 3.38 5.84
CA LEU A 65 8.60 3.81 6.31
C LEU A 65 8.46 5.08 7.14
N VAL A 66 8.86 5.04 8.40
CA VAL A 66 8.92 6.20 9.29
C VAL A 66 10.32 6.80 9.23
N ILE A 67 10.42 8.11 9.03
CA ILE A 67 11.69 8.85 9.01
C ILE A 67 11.62 9.96 10.06
N PRO A 68 12.06 9.72 11.31
CA PRO A 68 12.06 10.73 12.35
C PRO A 68 13.26 11.69 12.19
N VAL A 69 13.14 12.91 12.73
CA VAL A 69 14.24 13.87 12.75
C VAL A 69 15.32 13.40 13.72
N GLY A 70 16.58 13.32 13.25
CA GLY A 70 17.74 12.97 14.07
C GLY A 70 17.82 11.51 14.52
N HIS A 71 16.99 10.62 13.96
CA HIS A 71 16.99 9.18 14.27
C HIS A 71 17.00 8.37 12.96
N GLU A 72 17.43 7.12 13.05
CA GLU A 72 17.41 6.20 11.91
C GLU A 72 15.98 5.90 11.45
N PRO A 73 15.73 5.78 10.13
CA PRO A 73 14.46 5.30 9.60
C PRO A 73 14.13 3.88 10.07
N PHE A 74 12.85 3.58 10.23
CA PHE A 74 12.36 2.24 10.58
C PHE A 74 11.02 1.90 9.93
N GLY A 75 10.74 0.59 9.83
CA GLY A 75 9.60 0.06 9.09
C GLY A 75 9.83 0.02 7.58
N GLY A 76 8.75 0.00 6.80
CA GLY A 76 8.81 -0.01 5.33
C GLY A 76 8.81 -1.40 4.71
N GLU A 77 8.77 -2.47 5.52
CA GLU A 77 8.67 -3.84 5.05
C GLU A 77 7.38 -4.03 4.26
N ARG A 78 7.46 -4.78 3.16
CA ARG A 78 6.30 -5.10 2.33
C ARG A 78 6.36 -6.51 1.79
N THR A 79 5.20 -7.04 1.47
CA THR A 79 5.02 -8.35 0.83
C THR A 79 4.02 -8.23 -0.30
N LEU A 80 4.36 -8.83 -1.44
CA LEU A 80 3.49 -8.94 -2.61
C LEU A 80 2.64 -10.20 -2.50
N ASP A 81 1.40 -10.14 -3.01
CA ASP A 81 0.62 -11.36 -3.26
C ASP A 81 1.39 -12.31 -4.18
N LYS A 82 1.30 -13.63 -3.91
CA LYS A 82 2.00 -14.66 -4.69
C LYS A 82 1.70 -14.57 -6.20
N GLU A 83 0.47 -14.20 -6.55
CA GLU A 83 0.06 -14.02 -7.94
C GLU A 83 0.83 -12.90 -8.64
N LEU A 84 1.24 -11.83 -7.94
CA LEU A 84 2.06 -10.76 -8.52
C LEU A 84 3.48 -11.22 -8.86
N LEU A 85 3.95 -12.32 -8.28
CA LEU A 85 5.27 -12.86 -8.58
C LEU A 85 5.30 -13.61 -9.91
N LYS A 86 4.14 -13.97 -10.47
CA LYS A 86 4.05 -14.64 -11.78
C LYS A 86 4.43 -13.68 -12.91
N PRO A 87 5.25 -14.12 -13.89
CA PRO A 87 5.64 -13.28 -15.03
C PRO A 87 4.45 -12.70 -15.82
N SER A 88 3.36 -13.46 -15.94
CA SER A 88 2.13 -13.02 -16.63
C SER A 88 1.48 -11.79 -16.01
N ASN A 89 1.76 -11.52 -14.73
CA ASN A 89 1.18 -10.40 -13.98
C ASN A 89 2.17 -9.24 -13.84
N GLY A 90 3.22 -9.20 -14.66
CA GLY A 90 4.30 -8.21 -14.57
C GLY A 90 3.83 -6.75 -14.70
N LEU A 91 2.81 -6.49 -15.53
CA LEU A 91 2.21 -5.16 -15.66
C LEU A 91 1.53 -4.69 -14.37
N TYR A 92 0.69 -5.55 -13.77
CA TYR A 92 0.04 -5.27 -12.49
C TYR A 92 1.04 -5.11 -11.35
N ARG A 93 2.10 -5.94 -11.32
CA ARG A 93 3.18 -5.82 -10.33
C ARG A 93 3.87 -4.47 -10.43
N LYS A 94 4.35 -4.12 -11.62
CA LYS A 94 5.06 -2.85 -11.86
C LYS A 94 4.18 -1.65 -11.47
N HIS A 95 2.90 -1.69 -11.82
CA HIS A 95 1.94 -0.65 -11.45
C HIS A 95 1.80 -0.53 -9.92
N LEU A 96 1.52 -1.63 -9.23
CA LEU A 96 1.35 -1.63 -7.78
C LEU A 96 2.62 -1.18 -7.03
N GLU A 97 3.81 -1.57 -7.50
CA GLU A 97 5.09 -1.10 -6.95
C GLU A 97 5.22 0.41 -7.12
N SER A 98 4.90 0.95 -8.30
CA SER A 98 4.92 2.41 -8.53
C SER A 98 3.92 3.18 -7.67
N VAL A 99 2.77 2.58 -7.36
CA VAL A 99 1.79 3.16 -6.44
C VAL A 99 2.34 3.13 -5.02
N TRP A 100 2.90 1.99 -4.58
CA TRP A 100 3.51 1.84 -3.26
C TRP A 100 4.61 2.87 -3.01
N ASP A 101 5.53 3.02 -3.95
CA ASP A 101 6.71 3.88 -3.81
C ASP A 101 6.33 5.36 -3.64
N ARG A 102 5.14 5.77 -4.10
CA ARG A 102 4.58 7.12 -3.91
C ARG A 102 4.00 7.37 -2.52
N ILE A 103 3.61 6.32 -1.80
CA ILE A 103 2.74 6.45 -0.61
C ILE A 103 3.34 5.92 0.69
N TYR A 104 4.33 5.02 0.61
CA TYR A 104 4.75 4.27 1.79
C TYR A 104 5.57 5.08 2.79
N ILE A 105 6.10 6.24 2.41
CA ILE A 105 6.88 7.09 3.31
C ILE A 105 5.93 7.95 4.14
N LYS A 106 5.96 7.75 5.46
CA LYS A 106 5.31 8.60 6.45
C LYS A 106 6.28 9.71 6.87
N LYS A 107 6.17 10.86 6.21
CA LYS A 107 6.94 12.06 6.59
C LYS A 107 6.31 12.68 7.83
N MET A 108 7.06 12.72 8.92
CA MET A 108 6.68 13.50 10.10
C MET A 108 6.96 14.97 9.79
N ARG A 109 5.92 15.81 9.79
CA ARG A 109 6.03 17.26 9.65
C ARG A 109 6.31 17.89 11.00
#